data_AF-A0AAU5VJL0-F1
#
_entry.id   AF-A0AAU5VJL0-F1
#
_cell.length_a   1.000
_cell.length_b   1.000
_cell.length_c   1.000
_cell.angle_alpha   90.00
_cell.angle_beta   90.00
_cell.angle_gamma   90.00
#
_symmetry.space_group_name_H-M   'P 1'
#
loop_
_entity.id
_entity.type
_entity.pdbx_description
1 polymer ?
#
loop_
_entity_poly.entity_id
_entity_poly.type
_entity_poly.pdbx_seq_one_letter_code
_entity_poly.pdbx_strand_id
1 'polypeptide(L)'
;MRGLLVSAVGVALAPVVAASRPPRRRPRDLSFDEVYRGRHILGTQSRSDGRAAFAGGDWQVTVDGRPLHLMRRADGSYLSMVDHYESYPTPLAAVRAAVEQLGPAEQLRHMGGMDGRPAGLGGRGIGTGKNGTEGSDHHHGVHA
;
A
#
# COMPACT_ATOMS: atom_id res chain seq x y z
N MET A 1 -1.45 -6.60 85.41
CA MET A 1 -0.35 -6.73 84.42
C MET A 1 -0.96 -7.07 83.06
N ARG A 2 -0.88 -6.13 82.09
CA ARG A 2 -0.89 -6.32 80.62
C ARG A 2 -2.12 -7.07 80.03
N GLY A 3 -3.10 -6.49 79.34
CA GLY A 3 -3.12 -5.34 78.43
C GLY A 3 -3.06 -5.83 76.98
N LEU A 4 -4.16 -5.70 76.22
CA LEU A 4 -4.19 -5.39 74.78
C LEU A 4 -5.63 -5.27 74.26
N LEU A 5 -5.99 -4.04 73.90
CA LEU A 5 -7.17 -3.67 73.12
C LEU A 5 -6.91 -4.03 71.65
N VAL A 6 -7.85 -4.70 71.00
CA VAL A 6 -7.87 -4.83 69.53
C VAL A 6 -9.11 -4.11 69.03
N SER A 7 -8.88 -2.93 68.46
CA SER A 7 -9.86 -2.17 67.70
C SER A 7 -9.78 -2.63 66.24
N ALA A 8 -10.89 -3.06 65.67
CA ALA A 8 -10.98 -3.34 64.24
C ALA A 8 -12.22 -2.64 63.67
N VAL A 9 -12.01 -1.42 63.18
CA VAL A 9 -12.97 -0.69 62.35
C VAL A 9 -12.93 -1.29 60.95
N GLY A 10 -14.04 -1.89 60.51
CA GLY A 10 -14.21 -2.39 59.14
C GLY A 10 -15.27 -1.56 58.40
N VAL A 11 -14.89 -0.41 57.86
CA VAL A 11 -15.74 0.31 56.89
C VAL A 11 -15.49 -0.28 55.51
N ALA A 12 -16.42 -1.10 55.02
CA ALA A 12 -16.37 -1.61 53.66
C ALA A 12 -16.91 -0.55 52.69
N LEU A 13 -16.02 0.19 52.04
CA LEU A 13 -16.34 1.03 50.89
C LEU A 13 -16.47 0.14 49.64
N ALA A 14 -17.67 0.07 49.07
CA ALA A 14 -17.94 -0.64 47.83
C ALA A 14 -17.45 0.17 46.60
N PRO A 15 -16.82 -0.44 45.59
CA PRO A 15 -16.70 0.18 44.28
C PRO A 15 -17.82 -0.31 43.36
N VAL A 16 -18.88 0.49 43.21
CA VAL A 16 -19.76 0.39 42.04
C VAL A 16 -18.97 0.95 40.86
N VAL A 17 -18.28 0.08 40.13
CA VAL A 17 -17.71 0.42 38.82
C VAL A 17 -18.86 0.45 37.83
N ALA A 18 -19.56 1.58 37.77
CA ALA A 18 -20.39 1.91 36.63
C ALA A 18 -19.43 2.01 35.43
N ALA A 19 -19.48 0.99 34.57
CA ALA A 19 -18.72 0.96 33.33
C ALA A 19 -19.22 2.10 32.42
N SER A 20 -18.64 3.28 32.60
CA SER A 20 -18.59 4.34 31.60
C SER A 20 -17.77 3.81 30.43
N ARG A 21 -18.31 2.86 29.68
CA ARG A 21 -17.70 2.41 28.44
C ARG A 21 -17.90 3.58 27.48
N PRO A 22 -16.84 4.34 27.13
CA PRO A 22 -16.99 5.38 26.12
C PRO A 22 -17.62 4.71 24.89
N PRO A 23 -18.52 5.39 24.17
CA PRO A 23 -19.07 4.83 22.94
C PRO A 23 -17.88 4.36 22.13
N ARG A 24 -17.87 3.06 21.78
CA ARG A 24 -16.89 2.53 20.84
C ARG A 24 -17.01 3.43 19.62
N ARG A 25 -16.10 4.39 19.46
CA ARG A 25 -15.99 5.17 18.23
C ARG A 25 -15.88 4.10 17.16
N ARG A 26 -16.90 3.97 16.32
CA ARG A 26 -16.77 3.24 15.07
C ARG A 26 -15.45 3.76 14.47
N PRO A 27 -14.46 2.91 14.18
CA PRO A 27 -13.21 3.42 13.66
C PRO A 27 -13.60 4.18 12.41
N ARG A 28 -13.37 5.51 12.44
CA ARG A 28 -13.60 6.36 11.28
C ARG A 28 -12.82 5.71 10.16
N ASP A 29 -13.42 5.55 8.99
CA ASP A 29 -12.64 5.20 7.82
C ASP A 29 -11.54 6.25 7.72
N LEU A 30 -10.29 5.79 7.87
CA LEU A 30 -9.14 6.70 7.90
C LEU A 30 -8.92 7.12 6.46
N SER A 31 -9.28 8.37 6.16
CA SER A 31 -9.15 8.94 4.82
C SER A 31 -8.64 10.37 4.88
N PHE A 32 -8.07 10.83 3.78
CA PHE A 32 -7.70 12.22 3.53
C PHE A 32 -8.01 12.57 2.07
N ASP A 33 -8.39 13.82 1.85
CA ASP A 33 -8.69 14.41 0.54
C ASP A 33 -8.31 15.89 0.63
N GLU A 34 -7.22 16.29 -0.02
CA GLU A 34 -6.76 17.68 -0.02
C GLU A 34 -6.03 18.06 -1.32
N VAL A 35 -5.85 19.36 -1.54
CA VAL A 35 -4.97 19.88 -2.58
C VAL A 35 -3.67 20.34 -1.92
N TYR A 36 -2.57 19.65 -2.23
CA TYR A 36 -1.23 19.97 -1.72
C TYR A 36 -0.34 20.46 -2.85
N ARG A 37 0.20 21.68 -2.74
CA ARG A 37 1.01 22.33 -3.80
C ARG A 37 0.36 22.28 -5.20
N GLY A 38 -0.96 22.45 -5.24
CA GLY A 38 -1.74 22.44 -6.49
C GLY A 38 -2.07 21.04 -7.04
N ARG A 39 -1.72 19.96 -6.32
CA ARG A 39 -1.95 18.57 -6.71
C ARG A 39 -3.02 17.97 -5.81
N HIS A 40 -4.01 17.30 -6.41
CA HIS A 40 -5.08 16.66 -5.64
C HIS A 40 -4.57 15.35 -5.06
N ILE A 41 -4.61 15.19 -3.75
CA ILE A 41 -4.19 13.97 -3.07
C ILE A 41 -5.38 13.37 -2.32
N LEU A 42 -5.59 12.07 -2.54
CA LEU A 42 -6.66 11.30 -1.92
C LEU A 42 -6.07 10.03 -1.34
N GLY A 43 -6.49 9.66 -0.14
CA GLY A 43 -6.11 8.41 0.49
C GLY A 43 -7.26 7.82 1.28
N THR A 44 -7.48 6.52 1.13
CA THR A 44 -8.46 5.76 1.89
C THR A 44 -7.82 4.50 2.42
N GLN A 45 -7.99 4.25 3.72
CA GLN A 45 -7.54 3.00 4.30
C GLN A 45 -8.54 1.87 4.02
N SER A 46 -8.15 0.93 3.17
CA SER A 46 -8.88 -0.31 2.95
C SER A 46 -8.65 -1.25 4.13
N ARG A 47 -9.71 -1.70 4.78
CA ARG A 47 -9.61 -2.80 5.76
C ARG A 47 -9.40 -4.10 5.01
N SER A 48 -8.16 -4.38 4.64
CA SER A 48 -7.81 -5.68 4.08
C SER A 48 -7.72 -6.72 5.20
N ASP A 49 -8.24 -7.91 4.97
CA ASP A 49 -8.25 -9.07 5.86
C ASP A 49 -6.87 -9.76 5.97
N GLY A 50 -5.79 -8.98 5.87
CA GLY A 50 -4.41 -9.44 5.96
C GLY A 50 -3.81 -9.93 4.63
N ARG A 51 -4.62 -10.16 3.58
CA ARG A 51 -4.11 -10.58 2.26
C ARG A 51 -3.50 -9.44 1.42
N ALA A 52 -3.86 -8.18 1.66
CA ALA A 52 -3.31 -7.05 0.91
C ALA A 52 -2.00 -6.46 1.51
N ALA A 53 -1.54 -6.98 2.65
CA ALA A 53 -0.33 -6.50 3.31
C ALA A 53 0.93 -6.58 2.41
N PHE A 54 0.97 -7.55 1.50
CA PHE A 54 2.07 -7.74 0.54
C PHE A 54 1.98 -6.84 -0.71
N ALA A 55 0.89 -6.07 -0.86
CA ALA A 55 0.62 -5.22 -2.01
C ALA A 55 0.56 -3.71 -1.67
N GLY A 56 1.33 -3.26 -0.67
CA GLY A 56 1.47 -1.82 -0.37
C GLY A 56 0.68 -1.29 0.81
N GLY A 57 0.37 -2.18 1.76
CA GLY A 57 -0.31 -1.81 2.99
C GLY A 57 -1.78 -1.42 2.79
N ASP A 58 -2.43 -1.12 3.91
CA ASP A 58 -3.87 -0.89 3.99
C ASP A 58 -4.34 0.39 3.28
N TRP A 59 -3.51 1.10 2.51
CA TRP A 59 -3.84 2.42 1.94
C TRP A 59 -3.95 2.38 0.42
N GLN A 60 -5.10 2.81 -0.09
CA GLN A 60 -5.27 3.20 -1.49
C GLN A 60 -5.10 4.70 -1.60
N VAL A 61 -4.08 5.14 -2.33
CA VAL A 61 -3.71 6.54 -2.47
C VAL A 61 -3.64 6.92 -3.93
N THR A 62 -4.11 8.12 -4.26
CA THR A 62 -3.91 8.74 -5.56
C THR A 62 -3.33 10.15 -5.44
N VAL A 63 -2.58 10.54 -6.48
CA VAL A 63 -2.15 11.91 -6.75
C VAL A 63 -2.66 12.28 -8.14
N ASP A 64 -3.48 13.31 -8.24
CA ASP A 64 -4.22 13.72 -9.43
C ASP A 64 -5.00 12.55 -10.07
N GLY A 65 -5.63 11.71 -9.24
CA GLY A 65 -6.36 10.52 -9.67
C GLY A 65 -5.49 9.35 -10.12
N ARG A 66 -4.16 9.45 -10.03
CA ARG A 66 -3.22 8.40 -10.42
C ARG A 66 -2.68 7.66 -9.19
N PRO A 67 -2.60 6.32 -9.21
CA PRO A 67 -2.27 5.54 -8.02
C PRO A 67 -0.83 5.78 -7.56
N LEU A 68 -0.67 6.03 -6.26
CA LEU A 68 0.62 6.06 -5.57
C LEU A 68 0.67 4.87 -4.61
N HIS A 69 1.68 4.02 -4.77
CA HIS A 69 1.91 2.92 -3.85
C HIS A 69 2.67 3.42 -2.62
N LEU A 70 2.10 3.16 -1.45
CA LEU A 70 2.77 3.32 -0.17
C LEU A 70 3.28 1.97 0.32
N MET A 71 4.29 2.00 1.18
CA MET A 71 4.79 0.83 1.86
C MET A 71 4.88 1.13 3.33
N ARG A 72 4.33 0.23 4.15
CA ARG A 72 4.37 0.36 5.61
C ARG A 72 5.53 -0.44 6.16
N ARG A 73 6.38 0.20 6.95
CA ARG A 73 7.51 -0.43 7.66
C ARG A 73 7.01 -1.13 8.94
N ALA A 74 7.86 -1.98 9.50
CA ALA A 74 7.56 -2.69 10.75
C ALA A 74 7.37 -1.75 11.95
N ASP A 75 8.05 -0.61 11.96
CA ASP A 75 7.89 0.47 12.95
C ASP A 75 6.60 1.29 12.75
N GLY A 76 5.82 0.99 11.71
CA GLY A 76 4.58 1.66 11.36
C GLY A 76 4.74 2.95 10.58
N SER A 77 5.97 3.38 10.27
CA SER A 77 6.22 4.48 9.34
C SER A 77 5.94 4.07 7.89
N TYR A 78 5.88 5.06 7.00
CA TYR A 78 5.49 4.91 5.61
C TYR A 78 6.54 5.47 4.68
N LEU A 79 6.72 4.83 3.54
CA LEU A 79 7.52 5.34 2.43
C LEU A 79 6.74 5.17 1.13
N SER A 80 7.15 5.82 0.05
CA SER A 80 6.46 5.74 -1.24
C SER A 80 7.35 5.12 -2.31
N MET A 81 6.76 4.70 -3.43
CA MET A 81 7.56 4.28 -4.59
C MET A 81 8.37 5.41 -5.23
N VAL A 82 7.96 6.67 -5.03
CA VAL A 82 8.67 7.86 -5.53
C VAL A 82 9.85 8.21 -4.64
N ASP A 83 9.65 8.12 -3.32
CA ASP A 83 10.66 8.34 -2.30
C ASP A 83 10.79 7.09 -1.42
N HIS A 84 11.66 6.18 -1.89
CA HIS A 84 11.78 4.82 -1.36
C HIS A 84 12.76 4.69 -0.19
N TYR A 85 13.53 5.74 0.08
CA TYR A 85 14.64 5.70 1.04
C TYR A 85 14.35 6.50 2.30
N GLU A 86 13.46 7.50 2.24
CA GLU A 86 13.00 8.23 3.41
C GLU A 86 11.73 7.59 4.00
N SER A 87 11.56 7.73 5.32
CA SER A 87 10.42 7.16 6.05
C SER A 87 9.70 8.24 6.84
N TYR A 88 8.38 8.25 6.72
CA TYR A 88 7.51 9.30 7.22
C TYR A 88 6.57 8.76 8.29
N PRO A 89 6.25 9.55 9.32
CA PRO A 89 5.45 9.09 10.46
C PRO A 89 3.99 8.79 10.10
N THR A 90 3.49 9.27 8.96
CA THR A 90 2.10 9.09 8.54
C THR A 90 2.01 8.86 7.02
N PRO A 91 0.92 8.23 6.54
CA PRO A 91 0.67 8.09 5.10
C PRO A 91 0.60 9.45 4.41
N LEU A 92 -0.14 10.42 4.98
CA LEU A 92 -0.27 11.75 4.41
C LEU A 92 1.08 12.46 4.26
N ALA A 93 1.98 12.33 5.24
CA ALA A 93 3.33 12.87 5.15
C ALA A 93 4.13 12.25 4.00
N ALA A 94 4.06 10.92 3.82
CA ALA A 94 4.70 10.24 2.70
C ALA A 94 4.15 10.70 1.34
N VAL A 95 2.83 10.95 1.23
CA VAL A 95 2.22 11.44 -0.02
C VAL A 95 2.65 12.87 -0.32
N ARG A 96 2.67 13.75 0.68
CA ARG A 96 3.15 15.13 0.51
C ARG A 96 4.61 15.16 0.07
N ALA A 97 5.47 14.33 0.66
CA ALA A 97 6.85 14.19 0.23
C ALA A 97 6.96 13.66 -1.20
N ALA A 98 6.15 12.67 -1.59
CA ALA A 98 6.10 12.21 -2.97
C ALA A 98 5.70 13.33 -3.95
N VAL A 99 4.76 14.20 -3.58
CA VAL A 99 4.40 15.39 -4.37
C VAL A 99 5.56 16.38 -4.49
N GLU A 100 6.38 16.53 -3.44
CA GLU A 100 7.55 17.41 -3.46
C GLU A 100 8.68 16.89 -4.36
N GLN A 101 8.81 15.57 -4.44
CA GLN A 101 9.80 14.92 -5.29
C GLN A 101 9.37 14.87 -6.77
N LEU A 102 8.07 14.89 -7.05
CA LEU A 102 7.56 14.99 -8.41
C LEU A 102 7.78 16.41 -8.95
N GLY A 103 8.48 16.53 -10.07
CA GLY A 103 8.59 17.80 -10.78
C GLY A 103 7.22 18.34 -11.22
N PRO A 104 7.09 19.65 -11.51
CA PRO A 104 5.80 20.29 -11.82
C PRO A 104 5.08 19.72 -13.06
N ALA A 105 5.82 19.09 -13.98
CA ALA A 105 5.27 18.43 -15.17
C ALA A 105 5.17 16.90 -15.02
N GLU A 106 5.70 16.32 -13.94
CA GLU A 106 5.74 14.88 -13.75
C GLU A 106 4.42 14.36 -13.21
N GLN A 107 4.05 13.15 -13.60
CA GLN A 107 2.83 12.49 -13.16
C GLN A 107 3.12 11.03 -12.92
N LEU A 108 2.46 10.45 -11.93
CA LEU A 108 2.49 9.01 -11.73
C LEU A 108 1.95 8.31 -12.98
N ARG A 109 2.30 7.04 -13.17
CA ARG A 109 1.73 6.28 -14.29
C ARG A 109 0.26 6.04 -14.02
N HIS A 110 -0.57 6.29 -15.02
CA HIS A 110 -1.94 5.81 -14.98
C HIS A 110 -1.87 4.29 -15.09
N MET A 111 -2.35 3.56 -14.08
CA MET A 111 -2.69 2.16 -14.31
C MET A 111 -4.00 2.19 -15.09
N GLY A 112 -3.90 2.12 -16.42
CA GLY A 112 -5.05 1.73 -17.24
C GLY A 112 -5.59 0.43 -16.67
N GLY A 113 -6.91 0.27 -16.72
CA GLY A 113 -7.53 -0.99 -16.32
C GLY A 113 -6.80 -2.16 -16.99
N MET A 114 -6.88 -3.35 -16.40
CA MET A 114 -6.74 -4.56 -17.18
C MET A 114 -7.82 -4.55 -18.26
N ASP A 115 -7.61 -3.79 -19.34
CA ASP A 115 -8.48 -3.67 -20.49
C ASP A 115 -8.28 -4.95 -21.30
N GLY A 116 -8.85 -6.05 -20.79
CA GLY A 116 -9.21 -7.28 -21.47
C GLY A 116 -8.39 -7.72 -22.68
N ARG A 117 -7.06 -7.65 -22.66
CA ARG A 117 -6.24 -8.26 -23.71
C ARG A 117 -6.18 -9.77 -23.45
N PRO A 118 -6.83 -10.62 -24.28
CA PRO A 118 -6.61 -12.05 -24.16
C PRO A 118 -5.13 -12.33 -24.40
N ALA A 119 -4.53 -13.08 -23.48
CA ALA A 119 -3.21 -13.67 -23.65
C ALA A 119 -3.16 -14.38 -25.01
N GLY A 120 -2.05 -14.16 -25.72
CA GLY A 120 -1.93 -14.36 -27.16
C GLY A 120 -2.50 -15.68 -27.69
N LEU A 121 -3.32 -15.56 -28.74
CA LEU A 121 -3.42 -16.57 -29.78
C LEU A 121 -2.69 -16.06 -31.02
N GLY A 122 -1.77 -16.88 -31.51
CA GLY A 122 -0.90 -16.57 -32.63
C GLY A 122 -1.66 -16.27 -33.93
N GLY A 123 -1.36 -15.13 -34.52
CA GLY A 123 -1.68 -14.81 -35.91
C GLY A 123 -0.42 -14.95 -36.75
N ARG A 124 -0.18 -16.16 -37.25
CA ARG A 124 0.88 -16.45 -38.22
C ARG A 124 0.50 -15.75 -39.52
N GLY A 125 1.18 -14.65 -39.81
CA GLY A 125 1.04 -13.90 -41.05
C GLY A 125 1.37 -14.77 -42.26
N ILE A 126 0.36 -15.02 -43.08
CA ILE A 126 0.46 -15.47 -44.46
C ILE A 126 1.09 -14.35 -45.28
N GLY A 127 2.40 -14.46 -45.53
CA GLY A 127 3.15 -13.64 -46.47
C GLY A 127 3.66 -14.51 -47.61
N THR A 128 2.93 -14.49 -48.72
CA THR A 128 3.25 -15.18 -49.97
C THR A 128 4.47 -14.56 -50.65
N GLY A 129 5.49 -15.40 -50.92
CA GLY A 129 6.23 -15.46 -52.18
C GLY A 129 7.30 -14.40 -52.48
N LYS A 130 8.57 -14.83 -52.49
CA LYS A 130 9.43 -14.78 -53.69
C LYS A 130 10.76 -15.52 -53.51
N ASN A 131 11.09 -16.31 -54.53
CA ASN A 131 12.27 -17.14 -54.74
C ASN A 131 13.61 -16.40 -54.55
N GLY A 132 14.64 -17.16 -54.16
CA GLY A 132 16.05 -16.77 -54.24
C GLY A 132 16.96 -17.92 -53.82
N THR A 133 17.26 -18.79 -54.79
CA THR A 133 18.53 -19.51 -55.05
C THR A 133 19.54 -19.82 -53.94
N GLU A 134 19.87 -21.12 -53.88
CA GLU A 134 21.20 -21.74 -53.72
C GLU A 134 22.20 -21.20 -52.69
N GLY A 135 22.60 -22.10 -51.78
CA GLY A 135 23.78 -21.96 -50.93
C GLY A 135 24.02 -23.24 -50.15
N SER A 136 24.93 -24.05 -50.68
CA SER A 136 25.42 -25.34 -50.22
C SER A 136 25.99 -25.37 -48.78
N ASP A 137 26.26 -26.61 -48.34
CA ASP A 137 27.24 -27.01 -47.31
C ASP A 137 26.70 -27.38 -45.92
N HIS A 138 26.13 -28.59 -45.85
CA HIS A 138 26.05 -29.37 -44.62
C HIS A 138 27.36 -30.15 -44.42
N HIS A 139 28.28 -29.58 -43.64
CA HIS A 139 29.38 -30.35 -43.08
C HIS A 139 28.92 -31.12 -41.84
N HIS A 140 29.03 -32.45 -41.97
CA HIS A 140 29.02 -33.47 -40.93
C HIS A 140 30.06 -33.16 -39.85
N GLY A 141 29.71 -33.38 -38.57
CA GLY A 141 30.64 -33.32 -37.45
C GLY A 141 30.13 -34.13 -36.27
N VAL A 142 30.57 -35.39 -36.22
CA VAL A 142 30.45 -36.33 -35.09
C VAL A 142 31.70 -36.24 -34.20
N HIS A 143 31.55 -36.69 -32.94
CA HIS A 143 32.58 -36.89 -31.88
C HIS A 143 32.96 -35.64 -31.08
N ALA A 144 33.12 -35.68 -29.75
CA ALA A 144 33.40 -36.79 -28.83
C ALA A 144 32.66 -36.63 -27.48
#